data_AF-A0A318TZW5-F1
#
_entry.id   AF-A0A318TZW5-F1
#
_cell.length_a   1.000
_cell.length_b   1.000
_cell.length_c   1.000
_cell.angle_alpha   90.00
_cell.angle_beta   90.00
_cell.angle_gamma   90.00
#
_symmetry.space_group_name_H-M   'P 1'
#
loop_
_entity.id
_entity.type
_entity.pdbx_description
1 polymer ?
#
loop_
_entity_poly.entity_id
_entity_poly.type
_entity_poly.pdbx_seq_one_letter_code
_entity_poly.pdbx_strand_id
1 'polypeptide(L)'
;MSDEVAEEPDPERLAALEKRISQLKKAEEAPKRAADGDLRMADMAWRMVIELVSGLGIGFGIGFGLDAVFGTKPFLMLIFVFLGLAAGVKVMLRSAADLTKAQAAAAAAGKEGK
;
A
#
# COMPACT_ATOMS: atom_id res chain seq x y z
N MET A 1 43.20 19.48 -31.49
CA MET A 1 41.92 19.60 -32.20
C MET A 1 41.03 18.54 -31.59
N SER A 2 40.22 18.97 -30.64
CA SER A 2 39.13 18.18 -30.08
C SER A 2 38.05 17.98 -31.15
N ASP A 3 37.17 17.02 -30.87
CA ASP A 3 35.79 16.91 -31.31
C ASP A 3 35.43 15.90 -32.41
N GLU A 4 34.59 14.97 -31.95
CA GLU A 4 33.48 14.32 -32.65
C GLU A 4 33.79 13.45 -33.86
N VAL A 5 34.19 12.21 -33.61
CA VAL A 5 33.47 11.12 -34.26
C VAL A 5 32.48 10.63 -33.22
N ALA A 6 31.24 11.09 -33.34
CA ALA A 6 30.12 10.43 -32.70
C ALA A 6 30.27 8.94 -33.04
N GLU A 7 30.64 8.14 -32.05
CA GLU A 7 30.78 6.70 -32.18
C GLU A 7 29.37 6.19 -32.46
N GLU A 8 28.99 6.19 -33.74
CA GLU A 8 27.68 5.72 -34.15
C GLU A 8 27.57 4.30 -33.61
N PRO A 9 26.59 4.06 -32.73
CA PRO A 9 26.55 2.81 -32.00
C PRO A 9 26.42 1.66 -33.01
N ASP A 10 27.46 0.81 -33.03
CA ASP A 10 27.57 -0.33 -33.93
C ASP A 10 26.22 -1.09 -33.98
N PRO A 11 25.56 -1.15 -35.15
CA PRO A 11 24.20 -1.65 -35.27
C PRO A 11 24.07 -3.10 -34.81
N GLU A 12 25.14 -3.89 -34.90
CA GLU A 12 25.17 -5.27 -34.42
C GLU A 12 25.17 -5.34 -32.89
N ARG A 13 25.90 -4.43 -32.23
CA ARG A 13 25.90 -4.31 -30.76
C ARG A 13 24.56 -3.84 -30.24
N LEU A 14 23.93 -2.88 -30.92
CA LEU A 14 22.58 -2.42 -30.59
C LEU A 14 21.57 -3.56 -30.71
N ALA A 15 21.60 -4.30 -31.82
CA ALA A 15 20.71 -5.45 -32.01
C ALA A 15 20.93 -6.54 -30.93
N ALA A 16 22.18 -6.80 -30.54
CA ALA A 16 22.51 -7.75 -29.48
C ALA A 16 22.05 -7.27 -28.09
N LEU A 17 22.19 -5.97 -27.80
CA LEU A 17 21.70 -5.35 -26.57
C LEU A 17 20.17 -5.35 -26.52
N GLU A 18 19.50 -4.99 -27.61
CA GLU A 18 18.05 -5.00 -27.71
C GLU A 18 17.47 -6.40 -27.60
N LYS A 19 18.16 -7.41 -28.15
CA LYS A 19 17.81 -8.82 -27.94
C LYS A 19 17.97 -9.24 -26.48
N ARG A 20 19.02 -8.81 -25.78
CA ARG A 20 19.20 -9.06 -24.34
C ARG A 20 18.15 -8.32 -23.49
N ILE A 21 17.88 -7.06 -23.80
CA ILE A 21 16.89 -6.23 -23.11
C ILE A 21 15.48 -6.81 -23.33
N SER A 22 15.13 -7.22 -24.54
CA SER A 22 13.83 -7.84 -24.81
C SER A 22 13.66 -9.20 -24.14
N GLN A 23 14.74 -9.98 -24.01
CA GLN A 23 14.72 -11.22 -23.22
C GLN A 23 14.56 -10.97 -21.72
N LEU A 24 15.25 -9.97 -21.18
CA LEU A 24 15.14 -9.58 -19.77
C LEU A 24 13.77 -8.95 -19.47
N LYS A 25 13.25 -8.07 -20.35
CA LYS A 25 11.91 -7.51 -20.26
C LYS A 25 10.83 -8.59 -20.33
N LYS A 26 10.96 -9.57 -21.23
CA LYS A 26 10.05 -10.73 -21.27
C LYS A 26 10.15 -11.62 -20.02
N ALA A 27 11.32 -11.73 -19.41
CA ALA A 27 11.52 -12.44 -18.14
C ALA A 27 10.99 -11.64 -16.93
N GLU A 28 10.97 -10.31 -17.02
CA GLU A 28 10.36 -9.41 -16.04
C GLU A 28 8.83 -9.32 -16.19
N GLU A 29 8.32 -9.50 -17.41
CA GLU A 29 6.91 -9.68 -17.75
C GLU A 29 6.39 -11.10 -17.42
N ALA A 30 7.27 -12.10 -17.25
CA ALA A 30 6.91 -13.40 -16.70
C ALA A 30 6.49 -13.23 -15.22
N PRO A 31 5.50 -14.00 -14.73
CA PRO A 31 4.56 -13.50 -13.74
C PRO A 31 5.20 -13.36 -12.35
N LYS A 32 5.74 -12.17 -12.07
CA LYS A 32 5.91 -11.65 -10.69
C LYS A 32 4.59 -11.49 -9.93
N ARG A 33 3.46 -11.79 -10.59
CA ARG A 33 2.09 -11.67 -10.09
C ARG A 33 1.76 -12.56 -8.88
N ALA A 34 2.50 -13.65 -8.64
CA ALA A 34 2.20 -14.56 -7.53
C ALA A 34 2.78 -14.09 -6.19
N ALA A 35 4.00 -13.55 -6.17
CA ALA A 35 4.64 -13.04 -4.95
C ALA A 35 4.06 -11.67 -4.52
N ASP A 36 3.70 -10.82 -5.48
CA ASP A 36 3.05 -9.53 -5.19
C ASP A 36 1.65 -9.70 -4.59
N GLY A 37 0.95 -10.81 -4.88
CA GLY A 37 -0.38 -11.07 -4.33
C GLY A 37 -0.38 -11.24 -2.81
N ASP A 38 0.49 -12.14 -2.31
CA ASP A 38 0.58 -12.44 -0.88
C ASP A 38 1.14 -11.25 -0.08
N LEU A 39 2.15 -10.56 -0.62
CA LEU A 39 2.71 -9.36 0.00
C LEU A 39 1.69 -8.22 0.09
N ARG A 40 0.87 -8.00 -0.96
CA ARG A 40 -0.20 -6.98 -0.94
C ARG A 40 -1.30 -7.28 0.07
N MET A 41 -1.64 -8.55 0.27
CA MET A 41 -2.63 -8.96 1.28
C MET A 41 -2.06 -8.79 2.70
N ALA A 42 -0.78 -9.10 2.91
CA ALA A 42 -0.09 -8.89 4.18
C ALA A 42 0.00 -7.40 4.55
N ASP A 43 0.40 -6.54 3.61
CA ASP A 43 0.46 -5.08 3.81
C ASP A 43 -0.90 -4.50 4.19
N MET A 44 -1.97 -5.00 3.56
CA MET A 44 -3.33 -4.60 3.89
C MET A 44 -3.72 -5.03 5.31
N ALA A 45 -3.47 -6.28 5.67
CA ALA A 45 -3.75 -6.79 7.01
C ALA A 45 -3.02 -5.97 8.09
N TRP A 46 -1.75 -5.65 7.83
CA TRP A 46 -0.95 -4.82 8.72
C TRP A 46 -1.49 -3.39 8.87
N ARG A 47 -1.93 -2.77 7.77
CA ARG A 47 -2.58 -1.45 7.80
C ARG A 47 -3.86 -1.48 8.64
N MET A 48 -4.72 -2.49 8.48
CA MET A 48 -5.93 -2.64 9.27
C MET A 48 -5.62 -2.73 10.77
N VAL A 49 -4.55 -3.44 11.15
CA VAL A 49 -4.08 -3.51 12.54
C VAL A 49 -3.62 -2.14 13.03
N ILE A 50 -2.80 -1.42 12.27
CA ILE A 50 -2.33 -0.09 12.64
C ILE A 50 -3.52 0.87 12.78
N GLU A 51 -4.46 0.86 11.84
CA GLU A 51 -5.64 1.73 11.87
C GLU A 51 -6.47 1.51 13.14
N LEU A 52 -6.67 0.25 13.52
CA LEU A 52 -7.37 -0.11 14.75
C LEU A 52 -6.59 0.32 16.01
N VAL A 53 -5.29 0.00 16.07
CA VAL A 53 -4.42 0.31 17.22
C VAL A 53 -4.22 1.80 17.38
N SER A 54 -4.08 2.56 16.28
CA SER A 54 -3.99 4.01 16.30
C SER A 54 -5.29 4.64 16.81
N GLY A 55 -6.45 4.17 16.35
CA GLY A 55 -7.74 4.65 16.86
C GLY A 55 -7.88 4.45 18.37
N LEU A 56 -7.56 3.24 18.85
CA LEU A 56 -7.58 2.92 20.27
C LEU A 56 -6.54 3.73 21.07
N GLY A 57 -5.32 3.85 20.56
CA GLY A 57 -4.24 4.59 21.19
C GLY A 57 -4.54 6.09 21.31
N ILE A 58 -5.13 6.69 20.28
CA ILE A 58 -5.57 8.10 20.31
C ILE A 58 -6.71 8.27 21.32
N GLY A 59 -7.72 7.39 21.30
CA GLY A 59 -8.84 7.42 22.25
C GLY A 59 -8.35 7.29 23.70
N PHE A 60 -7.48 6.33 23.96
CA PHE A 60 -6.85 6.15 25.27
C PHE A 60 -6.02 7.36 25.67
N GLY A 61 -5.16 7.88 24.79
CA GLY A 61 -4.28 9.02 25.08
C GLY A 61 -5.06 10.28 25.42
N ILE A 62 -6.10 10.60 24.64
CA ILE A 62 -6.98 11.75 24.90
C ILE A 62 -7.74 11.52 26.21
N GLY A 63 -8.36 10.35 26.35
CA GLY A 63 -9.15 9.99 27.53
C GLY A 63 -8.34 10.07 28.82
N PHE A 64 -7.14 9.48 28.83
CA PHE A 64 -6.21 9.53 29.95
C PHE A 64 -5.75 10.96 30.27
N GLY A 65 -5.42 11.75 29.24
CA GLY A 65 -5.02 13.15 29.43
C GLY A 65 -6.12 13.99 30.06
N LEU A 66 -7.36 13.87 29.56
CA LEU A 66 -8.51 14.59 30.12
C LEU A 66 -8.82 14.13 31.54
N ASP A 67 -8.85 12.83 31.78
CA ASP A 67 -9.05 12.27 33.11
C ASP A 67 -7.96 12.72 34.11
N ALA A 68 -6.73 12.96 33.65
CA ALA A 68 -5.64 13.50 34.47
C ALA A 68 -5.82 14.97 34.83
N VAL A 69 -6.37 15.78 33.93
CA VAL A 69 -6.60 17.21 34.14
C VAL A 69 -7.87 17.45 34.98
N PHE A 70 -8.95 16.71 34.70
CA PHE A 70 -10.26 16.91 35.31
C PHE A 70 -10.53 16.00 36.53
N GLY A 71 -9.66 15.03 36.81
CA GLY A 71 -9.83 14.12 37.96
C GLY A 71 -10.99 13.14 37.82
N THR A 72 -11.56 12.98 36.63
CA THR A 72 -12.76 12.17 36.32
C THR A 72 -12.47 10.67 36.15
N LYS A 73 -11.26 10.21 36.48
CA LYS A 73 -10.77 8.83 36.25
C LYS A 73 -11.75 7.77 36.78
N PRO A 74 -12.17 6.77 35.98
CA PRO A 74 -11.81 6.48 34.58
C PRO A 74 -12.90 6.86 33.54
N PHE A 75 -13.79 7.81 33.84
CA PHE A 75 -15.00 8.05 33.05
C PHE A 75 -14.72 8.59 31.64
N LEU A 76 -13.89 9.63 31.51
CA LEU A 76 -13.57 10.19 30.19
C LEU A 76 -12.70 9.21 29.41
N MET A 77 -11.78 8.50 30.07
CA MET A 77 -11.02 7.42 29.43
C MET A 77 -11.93 6.38 28.80
N LEU A 78 -12.97 5.92 29.50
CA LEU A 78 -13.89 4.91 28.98
C LEU A 78 -14.64 5.41 27.74
N ILE A 79 -15.17 6.64 27.79
CA ILE A 79 -15.89 7.25 26.65
C ILE A 79 -14.96 7.39 25.44
N PHE A 80 -13.77 7.96 25.64
CA PHE A 80 -12.85 8.20 24.54
C PHE A 80 -12.22 6.92 23.97
N VAL A 81 -12.07 5.86 24.78
CA VAL A 81 -11.68 4.54 24.28
C VAL A 81 -12.75 3.97 23.35
N PHE A 82 -14.03 4.05 23.71
CA PHE A 82 -15.11 3.61 22.82
C PHE A 82 -15.21 4.46 21.55
N LEU A 83 -15.04 5.78 21.65
CA LEU A 83 -15.00 6.67 20.48
C LEU A 83 -13.79 6.37 19.58
N GLY A 84 -12.61 6.16 20.17
CA GLY A 84 -11.38 5.80 19.45
C GLY A 84 -11.47 4.45 18.76
N LEU A 85 -12.07 3.46 19.42
CA LEU A 85 -12.35 2.15 18.83
C LEU A 85 -13.34 2.27 17.66
N ALA A 86 -14.43 3.01 17.84
CA ALA A 86 -15.42 3.22 16.78
C ALA A 86 -14.79 3.92 15.56
N ALA A 87 -13.93 4.92 15.78
CA ALA A 87 -13.18 5.59 14.73
C ALA A 87 -12.20 4.63 14.03
N GLY A 88 -11.43 3.84 14.79
CA GLY A 88 -10.48 2.85 14.26
C GLY A 88 -11.17 1.79 13.39
N VAL A 89 -12.27 1.21 13.87
CA VAL A 89 -13.09 0.25 13.11
C VAL A 89 -13.65 0.89 11.84
N LYS A 90 -14.14 2.14 11.90
CA LYS A 90 -14.65 2.84 10.72
C LYS A 90 -13.58 3.01 9.63
N VAL A 91 -12.35 3.36 10.01
CA VAL A 91 -11.24 3.49 9.07
C VAL A 91 -10.88 2.12 8.48
N MET A 92 -10.76 1.09 9.32
CA MET A 92 -10.49 -0.28 8.88
C MET A 92 -11.51 -0.78 7.86
N LEU A 93 -12.80 -0.58 8.12
CA LEU A 93 -13.87 -0.96 7.19
C LEU A 93 -13.81 -0.19 5.87
N ARG A 94 -13.39 1.09 5.90
CA ARG A 94 -13.15 1.87 4.67
C ARG A 94 -12.04 1.24 3.85
N SER A 95 -10.92 0.89 4.49
CA SER A 95 -9.78 0.24 3.85
C SER A 95 -10.17 -1.09 3.20
N ALA A 96 -10.99 -1.90 3.87
CA ALA A 96 -11.54 -3.14 3.30
C ALA A 96 -12.46 -2.90 2.08
N ALA A 97 -13.30 -1.87 2.13
CA ALA A 97 -14.17 -1.50 1.02
C ALA A 97 -13.39 -1.01 -0.20
N ASP A 98 -12.34 -0.20 0.01
CA ASP A 98 -11.47 0.31 -1.05
C ASP A 98 -10.73 -0.82 -1.76
N LEU A 99 -10.29 -1.85 -1.03
CA LEU A 99 -9.70 -3.05 -1.62
C LEU A 99 -10.70 -3.78 -2.52
N THR A 100 -11.94 -3.96 -2.06
CA THR A 100 -12.99 -4.66 -2.83
C THR A 100 -13.25 -3.94 -4.15
N LYS A 101 -13.33 -2.60 -4.12
CA LYS A 101 -13.48 -1.77 -5.32
C LYS A 101 -12.27 -1.87 -6.26
N ALA A 102 -11.05 -1.83 -5.72
CA ALA A 102 -9.83 -1.94 -6.51
C ALA A 102 -9.72 -3.31 -7.22
N GLN A 103 -10.12 -4.40 -6.55
CA GLN A 103 -10.16 -5.73 -7.15
C GLN A 103 -11.22 -5.83 -8.26
N ALA A 104 -12.42 -5.27 -8.04
CA ALA A 104 -13.47 -5.24 -9.05
C ALA A 104 -13.07 -4.44 -10.31
N ALA A 105 -12.41 -3.29 -10.14
CA ALA A 105 -11.91 -2.49 -11.25
C ALA A 105 -10.81 -3.21 -12.05
N ALA A 106 -9.87 -3.87 -11.36
CA ALA A 106 -8.81 -4.66 -12.01
C ALA A 106 -9.38 -5.85 -12.81
N ALA A 107 -10.43 -6.50 -12.30
CA ALA A 107 -11.10 -7.60 -12.98
C ALA A 107 -11.88 -7.15 -14.24
N ALA A 108 -12.44 -5.93 -14.24
CA ALA A 108 -13.10 -5.34 -15.42
C ALA A 108 -12.09 -4.98 -16.52
N ALA A 109 -10.98 -4.32 -16.17
CA ALA A 109 -9.92 -3.95 -17.13
C ALA A 109 -9.24 -5.17 -17.78
N GLY A 110 -9.13 -6.29 -17.04
CA GLY A 110 -8.57 -7.54 -17.58
C GLY A 110 -9.48 -8.27 -18.57
N LYS A 111 -10.79 -7.95 -18.62
CA LYS A 111 -11.74 -8.53 -19.58
C LYS A 111 -11.84 -7.75 -20.89
N GLU A 112 -11.53 -6.44 -20.88
CA GLU A 112 -11.59 -5.59 -22.08
C GLU A 112 -10.33 -5.70 -22.95
N GLY A 113 -9.22 -6.19 -22.38
CA GLY A 113 -7.96 -6.42 -23.09
C GLY A 113 -7.78 -7.82 -23.68
N LYS A 114 -8.84 -8.65 -23.75
CA LYS A 114 -8.78 -10.01 -24.28
C LYS A 114 -9.74 -10.22 -25.45
#